data_AF-A0AA88GBP0-F1
#
_entry.id   AF-A0AA88GBP0-F1
#
_cell.length_a   1.000
_cell.length_b   1.000
_cell.length_c   1.000
_cell.angle_alpha   90.00
_cell.angle_beta   90.00
_cell.angle_gamma   90.00
#
_symmetry.space_group_name_H-M   'P 1'
#
loop_
_entity.id
_entity.type
_entity.pdbx_description
1 polymer ?
#
loop_
_entity_poly.entity_id
_entity_poly.type
_entity_poly.pdbx_seq_one_letter_code
_entity_poly.pdbx_strand_id
1 'polypeptide(L)'
;MGENIDQPLAAPHCLKQFHDTVPKEIMIETLTYLPLSEMGNVLRISKSIHSHLTETPRYFQSVFVSYCSNTSVPRSTIDSYLKSIETMSTTDAHQTLTSKLQEMVAHQKKLRAKREEAELIRKRMQELMKMKTEQEKQLRELKEQASRMRLEMNTRKDDATK
;
A
#
# COMPACT_ATOMS: atom_id res chain seq x y z
N MET A 1 33.72 4.37 16.31
CA MET A 1 33.55 3.02 16.89
C MET A 1 32.10 2.65 16.68
N GLY A 2 31.83 1.71 15.78
CA GLY A 2 30.47 1.32 15.41
C GLY A 2 29.92 0.31 16.41
N GLU A 3 28.75 0.57 16.97
CA GLU A 3 28.06 -0.37 17.85
C GLU A 3 27.31 -1.41 17.01
N ASN A 4 27.59 -2.67 17.34
CA ASN A 4 27.00 -3.88 16.80
C ASN A 4 25.49 -3.91 17.06
N ILE A 5 24.68 -3.98 16.00
CA ILE A 5 23.25 -4.27 16.05
C ILE A 5 23.08 -5.77 15.82
N ASP A 6 23.43 -6.60 16.80
CA ASP A 6 23.21 -8.06 16.72
C ASP A 6 23.06 -8.68 18.12
N GLN A 7 22.18 -8.10 18.94
CA GLN A 7 21.67 -8.76 20.15
C GLN A 7 20.18 -9.09 19.96
N PRO A 8 19.78 -10.37 20.04
CA PRO A 8 18.37 -10.71 20.06
C PRO A 8 17.77 -10.14 21.34
N LEU A 9 16.75 -9.27 21.21
CA LEU A 9 15.96 -8.80 22.34
C LEU A 9 15.48 -10.02 23.13
N ALA A 10 15.99 -10.16 24.36
CA ALA A 10 15.53 -11.21 25.26
C ALA A 10 14.02 -11.05 25.44
N ALA A 11 13.26 -12.07 25.01
CA ALA A 11 11.82 -12.12 25.23
C ALA A 11 11.56 -11.94 26.74
N PRO A 12 10.70 -11.00 27.14
CA PRO A 12 10.48 -10.72 28.55
C PRO A 12 9.96 -11.98 29.25
N HIS A 13 10.50 -12.27 30.45
CA HIS A 13 10.27 -13.48 31.24
C HIS A 13 8.78 -13.83 31.45
N CYS A 14 7.88 -12.85 31.33
CA CYS A 14 6.43 -13.01 31.40
C CYS A 14 5.82 -13.84 30.26
N LEU A 15 6.39 -13.83 29.05
CA LEU A 15 5.87 -14.61 27.91
C LEU A 15 6.15 -16.11 28.03
N LYS A 16 7.23 -16.50 28.72
CA LYS A 16 7.56 -17.92 28.95
C LYS A 16 6.58 -18.59 29.91
N GLN A 17 6.17 -17.91 30.99
CA GLN A 17 5.22 -18.48 31.97
C GLN A 17 3.80 -18.61 31.44
N PHE A 18 3.40 -17.71 30.53
CA PHE A 18 2.07 -17.74 29.90
C PHE A 18 1.85 -18.98 29.02
N HIS A 19 2.89 -19.45 28.33
CA HIS A 19 2.82 -20.59 27.41
C HIS A 19 2.53 -21.92 28.11
N ASP A 20 3.01 -22.10 29.35
CA ASP A 20 2.92 -23.38 30.05
C ASP A 20 1.66 -23.50 30.93
N THR A 21 0.95 -22.39 31.16
CA THR A 21 -0.22 -22.33 32.05
C THR A 21 -1.53 -22.04 31.32
N VAL A 22 -1.48 -21.39 30.15
CA VAL A 22 -2.68 -21.06 29.37
C VAL A 22 -2.95 -22.17 28.35
N PRO A 23 -4.17 -22.76 28.35
CA PRO A 23 -4.58 -23.71 27.32
C PRO A 23 -4.37 -23.15 25.92
N LYS A 24 -3.88 -23.99 25.01
CA LYS A 24 -3.48 -23.61 23.66
C LYS A 24 -4.62 -22.90 22.92
N GLU A 25 -5.84 -23.39 23.12
CA GLU A 25 -7.06 -22.86 22.51
C GLU A 25 -7.32 -21.40 22.92
N ILE A 26 -7.16 -21.09 24.22
CA ILE A 26 -7.34 -19.73 24.76
C ILE A 26 -6.25 -18.80 24.23
N MET A 27 -5.01 -19.29 24.17
CA MET A 27 -3.90 -18.51 23.63
C MET A 27 -4.14 -18.16 22.16
N ILE A 28 -4.58 -19.13 21.35
CA ILE A 28 -4.88 -18.91 19.92
C ILE A 28 -6.08 -17.97 19.74
N GLU A 29 -7.16 -18.17 20.49
CA GLU A 29 -8.33 -17.29 20.45
C GLU A 29 -7.95 -15.85 20.80
N THR A 30 -7.14 -15.65 21.84
CA THR A 30 -6.64 -14.32 22.21
C THR A 30 -5.77 -13.71 21.10
N LEU A 31 -4.93 -14.52 20.46
CA LEU A 31 -4.10 -14.11 19.34
C LEU A 31 -4.96 -13.72 18.13
N THR A 32 -6.10 -14.37 17.87
CA THR A 32 -7.00 -13.98 16.75
C THR A 32 -7.60 -12.58 16.88
N TYR A 33 -7.60 -11.99 18.08
CA TYR A 33 -8.05 -10.61 18.31
C TYR A 33 -6.92 -9.56 18.16
N LEU A 34 -5.66 -9.98 18.01
CA LEU A 34 -4.55 -9.04 17.82
C LEU A 34 -4.58 -8.42 16.43
N PRO A 35 -4.31 -7.10 16.32
CA PRO A 35 -4.09 -6.46 15.03
C PRO A 35 -2.97 -7.16 14.25
N LEU A 36 -3.15 -7.35 12.94
CA LEU A 36 -2.13 -7.98 12.07
C LEU A 36 -0.76 -7.28 12.13
N SER A 37 -0.73 -5.99 12.43
CA SER A 37 0.49 -5.19 12.63
C SER A 37 1.30 -5.61 13.87
N GLU A 38 0.63 -6.09 14.92
CA GLU A 38 1.27 -6.50 16.17
C GLU A 38 1.58 -8.00 16.18
N MET A 39 0.81 -8.76 15.43
CA MET A 39 0.99 -10.21 15.27
C MET A 39 2.38 -10.60 14.75
N GLY A 40 2.91 -9.83 13.80
CA GLY A 40 4.26 -10.06 13.26
C GLY A 40 5.35 -9.98 14.33
N ASN A 41 5.15 -9.17 15.37
CA ASN A 41 6.07 -9.06 16.49
C ASN A 41 5.92 -10.24 17.45
N VAL A 42 4.68 -10.65 17.76
CA VAL A 42 4.40 -11.80 18.63
C VAL A 42 4.97 -13.10 18.06
N LEU A 43 4.80 -13.33 16.75
CA LEU A 43 5.36 -14.50 16.05
C LEU A 43 6.89 -14.51 16.01
N ARG A 44 7.52 -13.33 15.98
CA ARG A 44 8.98 -13.19 15.96
C ARG A 44 9.59 -13.49 17.33
N ILE A 45 8.84 -13.25 18.41
CA ILE A 45 9.32 -13.40 19.80
C ILE A 45 9.25 -14.87 20.26
N SER A 46 8.27 -15.66 19.79
CA SER A 46 8.12 -17.05 20.23
C SER A 46 7.92 -18.04 19.08
N LYS A 47 8.95 -18.88 18.88
CA LYS A 47 8.91 -20.00 17.92
C LYS A 47 7.87 -21.06 18.27
N SER A 48 7.58 -21.29 19.56
CA SER A 48 6.55 -22.26 19.95
C SER A 48 5.14 -21.73 19.68
N ILE A 49 4.89 -20.44 19.93
CA ILE A 49 3.62 -19.80 19.58
C ILE A 49 3.43 -19.82 18.06
N HIS A 50 4.51 -19.59 17.30
CA HIS A 50 4.48 -19.71 15.84
C HIS A 50 4.09 -21.13 15.38
N SER A 51 4.71 -22.19 15.92
CA SER A 51 4.37 -23.59 15.59
C SER A 51 2.90 -23.92 15.90
N HIS A 52 2.42 -23.54 17.08
CA HIS A 52 1.04 -23.81 17.48
C HIS A 52 0.00 -23.03 16.65
N LEU A 53 0.32 -21.79 16.27
CA LEU A 53 -0.52 -21.02 15.36
C LEU A 53 -0.54 -21.62 13.95
N THR A 54 0.62 -22.11 13.46
CA THR A 54 0.70 -22.82 12.17
C THR A 54 -0.12 -24.10 12.15
N GLU A 55 -0.33 -24.75 13.30
CA GLU A 55 -1.14 -25.96 13.43
C GLU A 55 -2.64 -25.68 13.53
N THR A 56 -3.07 -24.42 13.66
CA THR A 56 -4.47 -24.06 13.91
C THR A 56 -5.14 -23.39 12.69
N PRO A 57 -6.09 -24.04 12.00
CA PRO A 57 -6.75 -23.49 10.79
C PRO A 57 -7.53 -22.20 11.02
N ARG A 58 -8.16 -22.03 12.18
CA ARG A 58 -8.96 -20.83 12.50
C ARG A 58 -8.14 -19.54 12.47
N TYR A 59 -6.87 -19.59 12.84
CA TYR A 59 -6.00 -18.43 12.86
C TYR A 59 -5.79 -17.84 11.45
N PHE A 60 -5.43 -18.67 10.48
CA PHE A 60 -5.20 -18.22 9.11
C PHE A 60 -6.49 -17.77 8.42
N GLN A 61 -7.62 -18.39 8.74
CA GLN A 61 -8.92 -17.93 8.28
C GLN A 61 -9.21 -16.50 8.79
N SER A 62 -8.98 -16.22 10.08
CA SER A 62 -9.14 -14.88 10.65
C SER A 62 -8.23 -13.85 9.96
N VAL A 63 -6.94 -14.19 9.77
CA VAL A 63 -5.98 -13.33 9.06
C VAL A 63 -6.44 -13.05 7.62
N PHE A 64 -6.92 -14.07 6.92
CA PHE A 64 -7.44 -13.94 5.55
C PHE A 64 -8.67 -13.03 5.49
N VAL A 65 -9.66 -13.24 6.37
CA VAL A 65 -10.87 -12.40 6.44
C VAL A 65 -10.51 -10.94 6.74
N SER A 66 -9.63 -10.71 7.71
CA SER A 66 -9.19 -9.38 8.09
C SER A 66 -8.48 -8.67 6.93
N TYR A 67 -7.55 -9.36 6.26
CA TYR A 67 -6.85 -8.80 5.09
C TYR A 67 -7.82 -8.48 3.93
N CYS A 68 -8.72 -9.40 3.61
CA CYS A 68 -9.72 -9.22 2.56
C CYS A 68 -10.66 -8.04 2.85
N SER A 69 -11.10 -7.90 4.10
CA SER A 69 -11.94 -6.78 4.54
C SER A 69 -11.23 -5.43 4.38
N ASN A 70 -9.93 -5.38 4.74
CA ASN A 70 -9.08 -4.19 4.58
C ASN A 70 -8.74 -3.86 3.12
N THR A 71 -8.94 -4.80 2.20
CA THR A 71 -8.68 -4.62 0.76
C THR A 71 -9.96 -4.50 -0.06
N SER A 72 -11.09 -4.22 0.59
CA SER A 72 -12.40 -4.03 -0.03
C SER A 72 -12.92 -5.23 -0.80
N VAL A 73 -12.50 -6.45 -0.44
CA VAL A 73 -13.05 -7.68 -1.02
C VAL A 73 -14.46 -7.90 -0.44
N PRO A 74 -15.48 -8.17 -1.27
CA PRO A 74 -16.85 -8.41 -0.78
C PRO A 74 -16.91 -9.59 0.17
N ARG A 75 -17.68 -9.45 1.27
CA ARG A 75 -17.81 -10.50 2.28
C ARG A 75 -18.33 -11.83 1.71
N SER A 76 -19.26 -11.78 0.76
CA SER A 76 -19.76 -12.97 0.05
C SER A 76 -18.67 -13.73 -0.70
N THR A 77 -17.69 -13.03 -1.28
CA THR A 77 -16.54 -13.64 -1.94
C THR A 77 -15.61 -14.31 -0.94
N ILE A 78 -15.39 -13.68 0.22
CA ILE A 78 -14.60 -14.24 1.32
C ILE A 78 -15.24 -15.53 1.83
N ASP A 79 -16.54 -15.48 2.14
CA ASP A 79 -17.28 -16.62 2.70
C ASP A 79 -17.35 -17.77 1.68
N SER A 80 -17.57 -17.48 0.40
CA SER A 80 -17.56 -18.50 -0.66
C SER A 80 -16.19 -19.17 -0.81
N TYR A 81 -15.10 -18.42 -0.67
CA TYR A 81 -13.75 -18.97 -0.74
C TYR A 81 -13.44 -19.84 0.48
N LEU A 82 -13.79 -19.38 1.68
CA LEU A 82 -13.62 -20.18 2.92
C LEU A 82 -14.41 -21.49 2.85
N LYS A 83 -15.64 -21.45 2.34
CA LYS A 83 -16.46 -22.66 2.14
C LYS A 83 -15.84 -23.65 1.14
N SER A 84 -15.11 -23.15 0.13
CA SER A 84 -14.43 -24.01 -0.84
C SER A 84 -13.24 -24.77 -0.26
N ILE A 85 -12.67 -24.28 0.84
CA ILE A 85 -11.51 -24.90 1.51
C ILE A 85 -11.89 -25.66 2.79
N GLU A 86 -13.15 -25.58 3.25
CA GLU A 86 -13.63 -26.30 4.45
C GLU A 86 -13.54 -27.83 4.33
N THR A 87 -13.62 -28.36 3.11
CA THR A 87 -13.55 -29.82 2.86
C THR A 87 -12.12 -30.33 2.67
N MET A 88 -11.12 -29.44 2.69
CA MET A 88 -9.71 -29.81 2.53
C MET A 88 -9.11 -30.30 3.84
N SER A 89 -8.00 -31.04 3.77
CA SER A 89 -7.22 -31.33 4.97
C SER A 89 -6.71 -30.01 5.58
N THR A 90 -6.52 -29.97 6.89
CA THR A 90 -6.05 -28.77 7.60
C THR A 90 -4.79 -28.18 6.96
N THR A 91 -3.83 -29.04 6.62
CA THR A 91 -2.56 -28.65 5.99
C THR A 91 -2.77 -28.06 4.60
N ASP A 92 -3.64 -28.67 3.77
CA ASP A 92 -3.94 -28.18 2.42
C ASP A 92 -4.69 -26.84 2.46
N ALA A 93 -5.63 -26.68 3.39
CA ALA A 93 -6.35 -25.43 3.61
C ALA A 93 -5.39 -24.30 4.04
N HIS A 94 -4.45 -24.60 4.93
CA HIS A 94 -3.39 -23.65 5.34
C HIS A 94 -2.50 -23.22 4.17
N GLN A 95 -2.02 -24.18 3.39
CA GLN A 95 -1.14 -23.90 2.26
C GLN A 95 -1.87 -23.09 1.18
N THR A 96 -3.15 -23.37 0.97
CA THR A 96 -4.03 -22.65 0.04
C THR A 96 -4.25 -21.21 0.50
N LEU A 97 -4.63 -20.99 1.77
CA LEU A 97 -4.83 -19.65 2.35
C LEU A 97 -3.54 -18.82 2.32
N THR A 98 -2.40 -19.43 2.65
CA THR A 98 -1.11 -18.75 2.68
C THR A 98 -0.68 -18.32 1.29
N SER A 99 -0.77 -19.23 0.30
CA SER A 99 -0.49 -18.92 -1.10
C SER A 99 -1.38 -17.77 -1.59
N LYS A 100 -2.67 -17.80 -1.26
CA LYS A 100 -3.59 -16.76 -1.69
C LYS A 100 -3.28 -15.40 -1.08
N LEU A 101 -2.95 -15.36 0.21
CA LEU A 101 -2.52 -14.13 0.87
C LEU A 101 -1.25 -13.56 0.23
N GLN A 102 -0.27 -14.40 -0.10
CA GLN A 102 0.96 -13.96 -0.78
C GLN A 102 0.67 -13.36 -2.15
N GLU A 103 -0.20 -13.99 -2.95
CA GLU A 103 -0.65 -13.45 -4.24
C GLU A 103 -1.30 -12.08 -4.09
N MET A 104 -2.23 -11.94 -3.14
CA MET A 104 -2.94 -10.68 -2.91
C MET A 104 -2.00 -9.57 -2.45
N VAL A 105 -1.05 -9.88 -1.56
CA VAL A 105 -0.02 -8.93 -1.12
C VAL A 105 0.87 -8.51 -2.29
N ALA A 106 1.30 -9.44 -3.13
CA ALA A 106 2.11 -9.13 -4.30
C ALA A 106 1.34 -8.25 -5.30
N HIS A 107 0.05 -8.55 -5.53
CA HIS A 107 -0.83 -7.75 -6.38
C HIS A 107 -1.01 -6.32 -5.83
N GLN A 108 -1.24 -6.17 -4.52
CA GLN A 108 -1.34 -4.87 -3.86
C GLN A 108 -0.07 -4.03 -4.02
N LYS A 109 1.12 -4.65 -3.88
CA LYS A 109 2.39 -3.95 -4.13
C LYS A 109 2.49 -3.41 -5.57
N LYS A 110 2.11 -4.23 -6.56
CA LYS A 110 2.08 -3.80 -7.97
C LYS A 110 1.08 -2.66 -8.20
N LEU A 111 -0.10 -2.72 -7.58
CA LEU A 111 -1.09 -1.65 -7.68
C LEU A 111 -0.60 -0.34 -7.05
N ARG A 112 0.07 -0.39 -5.90
CA ARG A 112 0.67 0.80 -5.27
C ARG A 112 1.71 1.46 -6.19
N ALA A 113 2.63 0.68 -6.74
CA ALA A 113 3.64 1.19 -7.68
C ALA A 113 2.99 1.86 -8.91
N LYS A 114 1.94 1.24 -9.48
CA LYS A 114 1.20 1.85 -10.61
C LYS A 114 0.47 3.14 -10.21
N ARG A 115 -0.07 3.23 -9.00
CA ARG A 115 -0.71 4.46 -8.50
C ARG A 115 0.30 5.59 -8.32
N GLU A 116 1.47 5.29 -7.79
CA GLU A 116 2.58 6.26 -7.63
C GLU A 116 3.05 6.77 -9.00
N GLU A 117 3.20 5.88 -9.99
CA GLU A 117 3.55 6.25 -11.37
C GLU A 117 2.47 7.14 -12.01
N ALA A 118 1.19 6.77 -11.86
CA ALA A 118 0.08 7.57 -12.38
C ALA A 118 0.02 8.96 -11.74
N GLU A 119 0.33 9.07 -10.44
CA GLU A 119 0.37 10.35 -9.75
C GLU A 119 1.54 11.23 -10.23
N LEU A 120 2.70 10.63 -10.50
CA LEU A 120 3.84 11.33 -11.10
C LEU A 120 3.50 11.86 -12.49
N ILE A 121 2.87 11.04 -13.33
CA ILE A 121 2.39 11.45 -14.66
C ILE A 121 1.39 12.60 -14.53
N ARG A 122 0.46 12.53 -13.57
CA ARG A 122 -0.52 13.58 -13.32
C ARG A 122 0.15 14.91 -12.95
N LYS A 123 1.13 14.89 -12.04
CA LYS A 123 1.89 16.09 -11.65
C LYS A 123 2.62 16.69 -12.85
N ARG A 124 3.32 15.87 -13.63
CA ARG A 124 4.03 16.32 -14.82
C ARG A 124 3.10 16.93 -15.87
N MET A 125 1.91 16.35 -16.06
CA MET A 125 0.90 16.90 -16.97
C MET A 125 0.41 18.28 -16.49
N GLN A 126 0.21 18.47 -15.19
CA GLN A 126 -0.18 19.77 -14.64
C GLN A 126 0.90 20.85 -14.85
N GLU A 127 2.18 20.50 -14.71
CA GLU A 127 3.30 21.40 -14.99
C GLU A 127 3.37 21.79 -16.47
N LEU A 128 3.22 20.82 -17.37
CA LEU A 128 3.16 21.06 -18.81
C LEU A 128 2.00 21.99 -19.18
N MET A 129 0.83 21.80 -18.58
CA MET A 129 -0.33 22.68 -18.79
C MET A 129 -0.05 24.11 -18.35
N LYS A 130 0.57 24.31 -17.18
CA LYS A 130 0.97 25.64 -16.70
C LYS A 130 1.95 26.32 -17.66
N MET A 131 2.99 25.60 -18.09
CA MET A 131 3.96 26.14 -19.04
C MET A 131 3.32 26.50 -20.38
N LYS A 132 2.41 25.66 -20.88
CA LYS A 132 1.67 25.95 -22.11
C LYS A 132 0.85 27.23 -21.99
N THR A 133 0.12 27.40 -20.89
CA THR A 133 -0.66 28.62 -20.64
C THR A 133 0.22 29.86 -20.60
N GLU A 134 1.41 29.77 -19.98
CA GLU A 134 2.36 30.88 -19.94
C GLU A 134 2.94 31.19 -21.33
N GLN A 135 3.31 30.18 -22.11
CA GLN A 135 3.76 30.36 -23.50
C GLN A 135 2.69 31.02 -24.38
N GLU A 136 1.42 30.62 -24.25
CA GLU A 136 0.30 31.23 -24.97
C GLU A 136 0.07 32.70 -24.56
N LYS A 137 0.37 33.06 -23.31
CA LYS A 137 0.32 34.44 -22.84
C LYS A 137 1.46 35.27 -23.45
N GLN A 138 2.69 34.79 -23.37
CA GLN A 138 3.86 35.45 -23.96
C GLN A 138 3.71 35.67 -25.47
N LEU A 139 3.16 34.67 -26.19
CA LEU A 139 2.89 34.79 -27.61
C LEU A 139 1.84 35.87 -27.93
N ARG A 140 0.83 36.05 -27.07
CA ARG A 140 -0.17 37.12 -27.23
C ARG A 140 0.45 38.49 -27.03
N GLU A 141 1.23 38.67 -25.97
CA GLU A 141 1.93 39.93 -25.68
C GLU A 141 2.89 40.34 -26.81
N LEU A 142 3.67 39.38 -27.34
CA LEU A 142 4.54 39.62 -28.50
C LEU A 142 3.77 40.04 -29.75
N LYS A 143 2.63 39.41 -30.03
CA LYS A 143 1.77 39.77 -31.18
C LYS A 143 1.18 41.18 -31.02
N GLU A 144 0.77 41.55 -29.81
CA GLU A 144 0.28 42.90 -29.53
C GLU A 144 1.39 43.94 -29.68
N GLN A 145 2.57 43.67 -29.13
CA GLN A 145 3.73 44.57 -29.25
C GLN A 145 4.14 44.78 -30.71
N ALA A 146 4.20 43.70 -31.51
CA ALA A 146 4.49 43.79 -32.94
C ALA A 146 3.43 44.61 -33.70
N SER A 147 2.16 44.49 -33.32
CA SER A 147 1.06 45.27 -33.91
C SER A 147 1.17 46.75 -33.58
N ARG A 148 1.53 47.10 -32.33
CA ARG A 148 1.76 48.49 -31.91
C ARG A 148 2.94 49.11 -32.67
N MET A 149 4.08 48.42 -32.76
CA MET A 149 5.24 48.91 -33.51
C MET A 149 4.93 49.16 -34.98
N ARG A 150 4.15 48.28 -35.63
CA ARG A 150 3.69 48.50 -37.01
C ARG A 150 2.85 49.76 -37.16
N LEU A 151 1.95 50.02 -36.21
CA LEU A 151 1.10 51.20 -36.23
C LEU A 151 1.92 52.49 -36.09
N GLU A 152 2.86 52.52 -35.12
CA GLU A 152 3.77 53.65 -34.89
C GLU A 152 4.69 53.92 -36.10
N MET A 153 5.17 52.88 -36.77
CA MET A 153 5.97 53.04 -37.98
C MET A 153 5.18 53.66 -39.14
N ASN A 154 3.90 53.33 -39.26
CA ASN A 154 3.05 53.89 -40.32
C ASN A 154 2.70 55.35 -40.02
N THR A 155 2.36 55.70 -38.77
CA THR A 155 2.07 57.09 -38.39
C THR A 155 3.29 58.01 -38.56
N ARG A 156 4.49 57.53 -38.22
CA ARG A 156 5.73 58.29 -38.44
C ARG A 156 6.07 58.49 -39.92
N LYS A 157 5.67 57.56 -40.79
CA LYS A 157 5.83 57.73 -42.24
C LYS A 157 4.86 58.79 -42.76
N ASP A 158 3.61 58.74 -42.35
CA ASP A 158 2.59 59.69 -42.79
C ASP A 158 2.93 61.13 -42.37
N ASP A 159 3.46 61.34 -41.16
CA ASP A 159 3.93 62.64 -40.66
C ASP A 159 5.19 63.16 -41.37
N ALA A 160 6.03 62.28 -41.93
CA ALA A 160 7.23 62.66 -42.69
C ALA A 160 6.95 63.01 -44.17
N THR A 161 5.72 62.78 -44.65
CA THR A 161 5.27 63.05 -46.03
C THR A 161 4.33 64.25 -46.16
N LYS A 162 4.06 64.97 -45.07
CA LYS A 162 3.35 66.26 -45.06
C LYS A 162 4.33 67.42 -44.92
#